data_AF-A0A2M7XYD0-F1
#
_entry.id   AF-A0A2M7XYD0-F1
#
_cell.length_a   1.000
_cell.length_b   1.000
_cell.length_c   1.000
_cell.angle_alpha   90.00
_cell.angle_beta   90.00
_cell.angle_gamma   90.00
#
_symmetry.space_group_name_H-M   'P 1'
#
loop_
_entity.id
_entity.type
_entity.pdbx_description
1 polymer ?
#
loop_
_entity_poly.entity_id
_entity_poly.type
_entity_poly.pdbx_seq_one_letter_code
_entity_poly.pdbx_strand_id
1 'polypeptide(L)'
;NSKCNIGFLRNPILHYADPDFSRYLMRWDRYTTLEVKRMSKDTKLSFFNYMIWKPKITFLMMYFRHKGFMDGFPGFVFALFSSIRFWVIYIKWRTMHQS
;
A
#
# COMPACT_ATOMS: atom_id res chain seq x y z
N ASN A 1 4.02 -41.96 -30.90
CA ASN A 1 5.16 -41.90 -29.95
C ASN A 1 5.74 -40.50 -29.99
N SER A 2 5.23 -39.54 -29.21
CA SER A 2 5.53 -39.30 -27.77
C SER A 2 7.04 -39.06 -27.61
N LYS A 3 7.54 -37.90 -27.13
CA LYS A 3 7.40 -37.40 -25.74
C LYS A 3 7.64 -35.88 -25.67
N CYS A 4 6.75 -35.15 -25.00
CA CYS A 4 7.01 -33.78 -24.54
C CYS A 4 7.71 -33.85 -23.17
N ASN A 5 8.95 -33.35 -23.08
CA ASN A 5 9.69 -33.26 -21.83
C ASN A 5 9.22 -32.01 -21.06
N ILE A 6 8.48 -32.22 -19.97
CA ILE A 6 7.99 -31.16 -19.11
C ILE A 6 9.02 -30.98 -17.99
N GLY A 7 9.73 -29.85 -18.00
CA GLY A 7 10.64 -29.45 -16.93
C GLY A 7 9.85 -28.95 -15.71
N PHE A 8 10.10 -29.53 -14.55
CA PHE A 8 9.48 -29.08 -13.29
C PHE A 8 10.32 -27.97 -12.66
N LEU A 9 9.70 -26.83 -12.37
CA LEU A 9 10.33 -25.75 -11.58
C LEU A 9 10.48 -26.21 -10.12
N ARG A 10 11.71 -26.12 -9.60
CA ARG A 10 12.13 -26.62 -8.28
C ARG A 10 11.77 -25.69 -7.10
N ASN A 11 11.02 -24.62 -7.36
CA ASN A 11 10.52 -23.71 -6.34
C ASN A 11 8.99 -23.71 -6.38
N PRO A 12 8.29 -23.88 -5.24
CA PRO A 12 6.85 -23.79 -5.20
C PRO A 12 6.45 -22.36 -5.55
N ILE A 13 5.99 -22.15 -6.78
CA ILE A 13 5.25 -20.95 -7.13
C ILE A 13 3.91 -21.08 -6.40
N LEU A 14 3.78 -20.42 -5.25
CA LEU A 14 2.53 -20.28 -4.51
C LEU A 14 1.51 -19.55 -5.41
N HIS A 15 0.81 -20.31 -6.25
CA HIS A 15 -0.30 -19.84 -7.06
C HIS A 15 -1.55 -19.70 -6.20
N TYR A 16 -1.58 -18.65 -5.39
CA TYR A 16 -2.81 -18.15 -4.80
C TYR A 16 -3.60 -17.43 -5.90
N ALA A 17 -4.59 -18.11 -6.47
CA ALA A 17 -5.36 -17.62 -7.60
C ALA A 17 -6.01 -16.23 -7.37
N ASP A 18 -6.37 -15.81 -6.15
CA ASP A 18 -6.93 -14.46 -5.88
C ASP A 18 -6.94 -13.86 -4.42
N PRO A 19 -6.16 -14.25 -3.37
CA PRO A 19 -6.26 -13.65 -2.01
C PRO A 19 -4.91 -13.18 -1.37
N ASP A 20 -3.87 -12.87 -2.15
CA ASP A 20 -2.53 -12.65 -1.58
C ASP A 20 -2.29 -11.19 -1.15
N PHE A 21 -1.90 -10.97 0.10
CA PHE A 21 -1.60 -9.65 0.66
C PHE A 21 -0.57 -8.89 -0.19
N SER A 22 0.31 -9.63 -0.87
CA SER A 22 1.26 -9.10 -1.86
C SER A 22 0.58 -8.32 -3.00
N ARG A 23 -0.55 -8.78 -3.54
CA ARG A 23 -1.27 -8.08 -4.62
C ARG A 23 -1.92 -6.80 -4.12
N TYR A 24 -2.41 -6.80 -2.88
CA TYR A 24 -2.85 -5.58 -2.20
C TYR A 24 -1.69 -4.59 -2.08
N LEU A 25 -0.51 -5.03 -1.63
CA LEU A 25 0.68 -4.19 -1.52
C LEU A 25 1.13 -3.63 -2.87
N MET A 26 1.11 -4.42 -3.95
CA MET A 26 1.42 -3.90 -5.30
C MET A 26 0.47 -2.80 -5.75
N ARG A 27 -0.85 -2.97 -5.49
CA ARG A 27 -1.85 -1.93 -5.79
C ARG A 27 -1.64 -0.69 -4.93
N TRP A 28 -1.39 -0.90 -3.65
CA TRP A 28 -1.11 0.17 -2.69
C TRP A 28 0.13 0.97 -3.09
N ASP A 29 1.20 0.29 -3.51
CA ASP A 29 2.41 0.93 -4.04
C ASP A 29 2.11 1.73 -5.31
N ARG A 30 1.38 1.13 -6.26
CA ARG A 30 0.97 1.81 -7.50
C ARG A 30 0.15 3.06 -7.22
N TYR A 31 -0.81 3.00 -6.30
CA TYR A 31 -1.65 4.14 -5.95
C TYR A 31 -0.87 5.26 -5.25
N THR A 32 0.01 4.92 -4.30
CA THR A 32 0.87 5.93 -3.65
C THR A 32 1.80 6.61 -4.65
N THR A 33 2.35 5.85 -5.61
CA THR A 33 3.15 6.39 -6.72
C THR A 33 2.33 7.34 -7.61
N LEU A 34 1.12 6.95 -7.98
CA LEU A 34 0.22 7.78 -8.79
C LEU A 34 -0.19 9.06 -8.05
N GLU A 35 -0.39 8.99 -6.73
CA GLU A 35 -0.74 10.16 -5.92
C GLU A 35 0.38 11.19 -5.93
N VAL A 36 1.65 10.76 -5.77
CA VAL A 36 2.82 11.64 -5.89
C VAL A 36 2.93 12.22 -7.31
N LYS A 37 2.76 11.40 -8.35
CA LYS A 37 2.82 11.87 -9.76
C LYS A 37 1.74 12.90 -10.11
N ARG A 38 0.62 12.90 -9.40
CA ARG A 38 -0.47 13.87 -9.57
C ARG A 38 -0.23 15.17 -8.81
N MET A 39 0.72 15.22 -7.86
CA MET A 39 1.04 16.45 -7.16
C MET A 39 1.81 17.40 -8.07
N SER A 40 1.50 18.69 -8.00
CA SER A 40 2.27 19.72 -8.72
C SER A 40 3.69 19.79 -8.18
N LYS A 41 4.65 20.17 -9.02
CA LYS A 41 6.05 20.38 -8.62
C LYS A 41 6.18 21.41 -7.49
N ASP A 42 5.28 22.38 -7.43
CA ASP A 42 5.27 23.43 -6.39
C ASP A 42 4.64 22.98 -5.06
N THR A 43 4.07 21.76 -5.03
CA THR A 43 3.41 21.23 -3.82
C THR A 43 4.46 20.91 -2.76
N LYS A 44 4.51 21.69 -1.69
CA LYS A 44 5.35 21.41 -0.52
C LYS A 44 4.59 20.58 0.51
N LEU A 45 5.01 19.33 0.71
CA LEU A 45 4.45 18.49 1.77
C LEU A 45 5.11 18.80 3.10
N SER A 46 4.31 19.15 4.11
CA SER A 46 4.79 19.31 5.49
C SER A 46 5.06 17.94 6.13
N PHE A 47 6.28 17.75 6.63
CA PHE A 47 6.72 16.53 7.31
C PHE A 47 5.79 16.13 8.46
N PHE A 48 5.56 17.04 9.41
CA PHE A 48 4.71 16.77 10.57
C PHE A 48 3.26 16.46 10.17
N ASN A 49 2.75 17.12 9.13
CA ASN A 49 1.39 16.88 8.67
C ASN A 49 1.23 15.48 8.06
N TYR A 50 2.16 15.07 7.19
CA TYR A 50 2.07 13.78 6.49
C TYR A 50 2.54 12.59 7.33
N MET A 51 3.44 12.80 8.28
CA MET A 51 4.01 11.73 9.10
C MET A 51 3.22 11.50 10.39
N ILE A 52 2.57 12.53 10.95
CA ILE A 52 1.90 12.45 12.25
C ILE A 52 0.40 12.71 12.12
N TRP A 53 0.00 13.89 11.65
CA TRP A 53 -1.41 14.30 11.70
C TRP A 53 -2.30 13.49 10.75
N LYS A 54 -1.97 13.41 9.46
CA LYS A 54 -2.77 12.68 8.46
C LYS A 54 -2.92 11.18 8.77
N PRO A 55 -1.85 10.43 9.12
CA PRO A 55 -1.97 9.02 9.49
C PRO A 55 -2.86 8.83 10.71
N LYS A 56 -2.65 9.61 11.79
CA LYS A 56 -3.45 9.51 13.02
C LYS A 56 -4.94 9.74 12.76
N ILE A 57 -5.27 10.83 12.05
CA ILE A 57 -6.66 11.15 11.72
C ILE A 57 -7.26 10.06 10.83
N THR A 58 -6.54 9.59 9.82
CA THR A 58 -7.06 8.57 8.90
C THR A 58 -7.27 7.23 9.59
N PHE A 59 -6.35 6.82 10.45
CA PHE A 59 -6.49 5.62 11.27
C PHE A 59 -7.71 5.72 12.17
N LEU A 60 -7.84 6.81 12.94
CA LEU A 60 -8.98 7.02 13.84
C LEU A 60 -10.31 7.04 13.07
N MET A 61 -10.35 7.70 11.91
CA MET A 61 -11.53 7.73 11.06
C MET A 61 -11.88 6.36 10.49
N MET A 62 -10.92 5.58 9.98
CA MET A 62 -11.22 4.25 9.45
C MET A 62 -11.56 3.25 10.55
N TYR A 63 -10.83 3.27 11.66
CA TYR A 63 -11.01 2.31 12.73
C TYR A 63 -12.29 2.59 13.53
N PHE A 64 -12.51 3.83 13.99
CA PHE A 64 -13.67 4.17 14.83
C PHE A 64 -14.89 4.61 14.02
N ARG A 65 -14.74 5.60 13.11
CA ARG A 65 -15.90 6.15 12.37
C ARG A 65 -16.49 5.14 11.38
N HIS A 66 -15.66 4.36 10.69
CA HIS A 66 -16.17 3.31 9.78
C HIS A 66 -16.33 1.95 10.46
N LYS A 67 -16.23 1.90 11.79
CA LYS A 67 -16.39 0.68 12.58
C LYS A 67 -15.49 -0.46 12.12
N GLY A 68 -14.27 -0.16 11.64
CA GLY A 68 -13.29 -1.18 11.27
C GLY A 68 -12.93 -2.11 12.43
N PHE A 69 -13.18 -1.72 13.68
CA PHE A 69 -13.09 -2.61 14.84
C PHE A 69 -14.12 -3.77 14.80
N MET A 70 -15.25 -3.63 14.11
CA MET A 70 -16.26 -4.70 13.98
C MET A 70 -15.76 -5.86 13.11
N ASP A 71 -14.91 -5.56 12.13
CA ASP A 71 -14.29 -6.55 11.25
C ASP A 71 -13.09 -7.26 11.93
N GLY A 72 -12.72 -6.86 13.15
CA GLY A 72 -11.62 -7.43 13.92
C GLY A 72 -10.25 -7.16 13.31
N PHE A 73 -9.44 -8.21 13.15
CA PHE A 73 -8.06 -8.10 12.68
C PHE A 73 -7.94 -7.56 11.23
N PRO A 74 -8.73 -8.04 10.24
CA PRO A 74 -8.75 -7.47 8.89
C PRO A 74 -9.02 -5.96 8.86
N GLY A 75 -9.98 -5.48 9.66
CA GLY A 75 -10.32 -4.05 9.72
C GLY A 75 -9.21 -3.20 10.34
N PHE A 76 -8.52 -3.73 11.36
CA PHE A 76 -7.32 -3.09 11.90
C PHE A 76 -6.21 -2.97 10.85
N VAL A 77 -5.89 -4.06 10.15
CA VAL A 77 -4.87 -4.07 9.09
C VAL A 77 -5.24 -3.07 8.00
N PHE A 78 -6.50 -3.03 7.57
CA PHE A 78 -6.96 -2.09 6.56
C PHE A 78 -6.81 -0.63 6.98
N ALA A 79 -7.21 -0.29 8.21
CA ALA A 79 -7.06 1.06 8.76
C ALA A 79 -5.57 1.44 8.90
N LEU A 80 -4.73 0.51 9.32
CA LEU A 80 -3.29 0.70 9.47
C LEU A 80 -2.62 0.98 8.13
N PHE A 81 -2.80 0.11 7.12
CA PHE A 81 -2.19 0.29 5.80
C PHE A 81 -2.69 1.55 5.09
N SER A 82 -3.95 1.93 5.32
CA SER A 82 -4.49 3.18 4.81
C SER A 82 -3.89 4.41 5.49
N SER A 83 -3.47 4.32 6.75
CA SER A 83 -2.77 5.40 7.45
C SER A 83 -1.29 5.49 7.07
N ILE A 84 -0.59 4.36 6.94
CA ILE A 84 0.84 4.30 6.60
C ILE A 84 1.10 4.78 5.17
N ARG A 85 0.08 4.74 4.29
CA ARG A 85 0.22 5.23 2.90
C ARG A 85 0.78 6.64 2.81
N PHE A 86 0.45 7.52 3.77
CA PHE A 86 0.93 8.89 3.78
C PHE A 86 2.44 8.99 4.03
N TRP A 87 3.02 8.05 4.78
CA TRP A 87 4.47 7.96 4.95
C TRP A 87 5.15 7.62 3.63
N VAL A 88 4.62 6.63 2.91
CA VAL A 88 5.17 6.22 1.61
C VAL A 88 5.02 7.33 0.57
N ILE A 89 3.89 8.02 0.53
CA ILE A 89 3.69 9.19 -0.33
C ILE A 89 4.72 10.26 -0.02
N TYR A 90 4.95 10.57 1.25
CA TYR A 90 5.93 11.56 1.66
C TYR A 90 7.35 11.18 1.24
N ILE A 91 7.76 9.93 1.50
CA ILE A 91 9.09 9.42 1.13
C ILE A 91 9.27 9.46 -0.40
N LYS A 92 8.30 8.93 -1.16
CA LYS A 92 8.35 8.93 -2.63
C LYS A 92 8.39 10.35 -3.21
N TRP A 93 7.59 11.27 -2.65
CA TRP A 93 7.63 12.68 -3.03
C TRP A 93 9.01 13.28 -2.81
N ARG A 94 9.62 13.06 -1.63
CA ARG A 94 11.00 13.52 -1.35
C ARG A 94 12.02 12.96 -2.33
N THR A 95 11.95 11.66 -2.66
CA THR A 95 12.88 11.02 -3.59
C THR A 95 12.71 11.53 -5.02
N MET A 96 11.47 11.70 -5.50
CA MET A 96 11.19 12.18 -6.86
C MET A 96 11.51 13.67 -7.04
N HIS A 97 11.33 14.49 -6.00
CA HIS A 97 11.71 15.91 -6.03
C HIS A 97 13.22 16.16 -5.94
N GLN A 98 14.00 15.16 -5.52
CA GLN A 98 15.47 15.24 -5.46
C GLN A 98 16.16 14.86 -6.78
N SER A 99 15.42 14.32 -7.76
CA SER A 99 15.92 13.97 -9.10
C SER A 99 15.64 15.08 -10.11
#